data_AF-Q9Z6B8-F1
#
_entry.id   AF-Q9Z6B8-F1
#
_cell.length_a   1.000
_cell.length_b   1.000
_cell.length_c   1.000
_cell.angle_alpha   90.00
_cell.angle_beta   90.00
_cell.angle_gamma   90.00
#
_symmetry.space_group_name_H-M   'P 1'
#
loop_
_entity.id
_entity.type
_entity.pdbx_description
1 polymer ?
#
loop_
_entity_poly.entity_id
_entity_poly.type
_entity_poly.pdbx_seq_one_letter_code
_entity_poly.pdbx_strand_id
1 'polypeptide(L)'
;DQSISQFRETFNQTNPTLPLDEFRAIDGSRDTPTLTRAASKINENLYASTALERGTLKIKSMQITWLPIQGPEQKAAKAKALEYMSAVLQAFTPALTKKQSQQKLQKLLTAGKNKRYYADTEGAIRYVVADNGEKGLTFAVEPIKLALSDTLGGAN
;
A
#
# COMPACT_ATOMS: atom_id res chain seq x y z
N ASP A 1 -6.16 1.84 -15.63
CA ASP A 1 -4.87 1.18 -15.33
C ASP A 1 -3.74 2.20 -15.38
N GLN A 2 -2.95 2.29 -14.31
CA GLN A 2 -1.88 3.28 -14.13
C GLN A 2 -0.55 2.55 -13.91
N SER A 3 0.53 3.00 -14.56
CA SER A 3 1.87 2.45 -14.34
C SER A 3 2.44 2.91 -12.99
N ILE A 4 3.48 2.23 -12.49
CA ILE A 4 4.15 2.64 -11.25
C ILE A 4 4.76 4.05 -11.34
N SER A 5 5.29 4.45 -12.51
CA SER A 5 5.85 5.78 -12.73
C SER A 5 4.77 6.85 -12.68
N GLN A 6 3.63 6.61 -13.36
CA GLN A 6 2.47 7.51 -13.34
C GLN A 6 1.87 7.59 -11.94
N PHE A 7 1.83 6.48 -11.19
CA PHE A 7 1.40 6.45 -9.79
C PHE A 7 2.27 7.38 -8.95
N ARG A 8 3.59 7.21 -9.01
CA ARG A 8 4.54 8.04 -8.28
C ARG A 8 4.37 9.53 -8.59
N GLU A 9 4.28 9.89 -9.87
CA GLU A 9 4.12 11.29 -10.28
C GLU A 9 2.83 11.90 -9.73
N THR A 10 1.71 11.23 -9.91
CA THR A 10 0.40 11.69 -9.38
C THR A 10 0.42 11.76 -7.85
N PHE A 11 1.02 10.76 -7.20
CA PHE A 11 1.17 10.70 -5.75
C PHE A 11 1.98 11.88 -5.21
N ASN A 12 3.14 12.16 -5.81
CA ASN A 12 4.02 13.25 -5.40
C ASN A 12 3.39 14.63 -5.66
N GLN A 13 2.66 14.79 -6.77
CA GLN A 13 1.90 16.01 -7.05
C GLN A 13 0.82 16.27 -6.00
N THR A 14 0.12 15.22 -5.58
CA THR A 14 -0.96 15.31 -4.58
C THR A 14 -0.40 15.44 -3.14
N ASN A 15 0.81 14.92 -2.90
CA ASN A 15 1.45 14.87 -1.58
C ASN A 15 2.88 15.44 -1.63
N PRO A 16 3.06 16.75 -1.86
CA PRO A 16 4.37 17.36 -2.06
C PRO A 16 5.32 17.23 -0.85
N THR A 17 4.77 17.01 0.35
CA THR A 17 5.55 16.81 1.58
C THR A 17 5.85 15.34 1.89
N LEU A 18 5.34 14.41 1.09
CA LEU A 18 5.51 12.97 1.25
C LEU A 18 5.98 12.36 -0.08
N PRO A 19 7.08 12.82 -0.69
CA PRO A 19 7.49 12.30 -1.98
C PRO A 19 7.88 10.82 -1.88
N LEU A 20 7.61 10.09 -2.96
CA LEU A 20 8.17 8.78 -3.25
C LEU A 20 9.26 8.95 -4.32
N ASP A 21 10.43 8.39 -4.04
CA ASP A 21 11.52 8.28 -5.02
C ASP A 21 11.21 7.19 -6.06
N GLU A 22 12.07 7.08 -7.06
CA GLU A 22 11.95 6.09 -8.12
C GLU A 22 11.89 4.66 -7.57
N PHE A 23 10.95 3.86 -8.09
CA PHE A 23 10.82 2.46 -7.77
C PHE A 23 11.85 1.65 -8.56
N ARG A 24 12.79 1.03 -7.85
CA ARG A 24 13.81 0.15 -8.44
C ARG A 24 13.38 -1.30 -8.33
N ALA A 25 13.57 -2.06 -9.40
CA ALA A 25 13.29 -3.50 -9.39
C ALA A 25 14.11 -4.19 -8.30
N ILE A 26 13.47 -5.13 -7.61
CA ILE A 26 14.14 -6.02 -6.64
C ILE A 26 14.00 -7.45 -7.15
N ASP A 27 15.04 -8.26 -6.93
CA ASP A 27 15.02 -9.66 -7.33
C ASP A 27 13.80 -10.37 -6.74
N GLY A 28 12.97 -10.92 -7.63
CA GLY A 28 11.73 -11.57 -7.24
C GLY A 28 11.98 -12.93 -6.61
N SER A 29 11.13 -13.33 -5.65
CA SER A 29 11.10 -14.73 -5.21
C SER A 29 10.75 -15.63 -6.40
N ARG A 30 11.41 -16.79 -6.48
CA ARG A 30 11.10 -17.86 -7.45
C ARG A 30 9.63 -18.31 -7.37
N ASP A 31 8.98 -18.08 -6.23
CA ASP A 31 7.62 -18.54 -5.93
C ASP A 31 6.52 -17.64 -6.52
N THR A 32 6.85 -16.44 -7.02
CA THR A 32 5.88 -15.54 -7.67
C THR A 32 6.30 -15.19 -9.09
N PRO A 33 6.32 -16.18 -10.02
CA PRO A 33 6.85 -15.98 -11.38
C PRO A 33 5.98 -15.04 -12.22
N THR A 34 4.77 -14.70 -11.79
CA THR A 34 3.89 -13.76 -12.50
C THR A 34 4.02 -12.32 -12.00
N LEU A 35 4.85 -12.07 -10.99
CA LEU A 35 5.02 -10.76 -10.40
C LEU A 35 6.44 -10.22 -10.61
N THR A 36 6.52 -8.92 -10.87
CA THR A 36 7.75 -8.12 -10.75
C THR A 36 7.64 -7.29 -9.49
N ARG A 37 8.68 -7.26 -8.66
CA ARG A 37 8.69 -6.45 -7.45
C ARG A 37 9.58 -5.24 -7.64
N ALA A 38 9.19 -4.11 -7.06
CA ALA A 38 10.01 -2.91 -7.01
C ALA A 38 9.86 -2.21 -5.65
N ALA A 39 10.87 -1.44 -5.26
CA ALA A 39 10.90 -0.71 -4.01
C ALA A 39 11.45 0.70 -4.19
N SER A 40 10.97 1.62 -3.36
CA SER A 40 11.43 3.00 -3.24
C SER A 40 11.77 3.26 -1.78
N LYS A 41 13.00 3.69 -1.51
CA LYS A 41 13.47 4.03 -0.17
C LYS A 41 13.03 5.45 0.13
N ILE A 42 12.24 5.66 1.18
CA ILE A 42 11.82 7.00 1.62
C ILE A 42 12.89 7.57 2.59
N ASN A 43 13.38 6.73 3.51
CA ASN A 43 14.54 6.98 4.37
C ASN A 43 15.05 5.64 4.94
N GLU A 44 15.91 5.66 5.97
CA GLU A 44 16.46 4.44 6.60
C GLU A 44 15.43 3.54 7.29
N ASN A 45 14.28 4.07 7.70
CA ASN A 45 13.30 3.34 8.51
C ASN A 45 11.89 3.31 7.88
N LEU A 46 11.76 3.72 6.62
CA LEU A 46 10.50 3.79 5.91
C LEU A 46 10.73 3.52 4.43
N TYR A 47 10.00 2.56 3.88
CA TYR A 47 10.09 2.18 2.47
C TYR A 47 8.71 1.93 1.87
N ALA A 48 8.61 2.22 0.58
CA ALA A 48 7.49 1.82 -0.25
C ALA A 48 7.88 0.62 -1.10
N SER A 49 6.99 -0.33 -1.29
CA SER A 49 7.19 -1.46 -2.20
C SER A 49 5.93 -1.74 -3.01
N THR A 50 6.12 -2.32 -4.19
CA THR A 50 5.01 -2.68 -5.06
C THR A 50 5.24 -4.05 -5.68
N ALA A 51 4.15 -4.81 -5.83
CA ALA A 51 4.11 -5.94 -6.74
C ALA A 51 3.37 -5.52 -8.01
N LEU A 52 3.99 -5.77 -9.14
CA LEU A 52 3.49 -5.46 -10.48
C LEU A 52 3.20 -6.76 -11.23
N GLU A 53 2.10 -6.80 -11.96
CA GLU A 53 1.79 -7.90 -12.85
C GLU A 53 2.80 -7.94 -14.01
N ARG A 54 3.45 -9.09 -14.21
CA ARG A 54 4.46 -9.26 -15.26
C ARG A 54 3.79 -9.05 -16.63
N GLY A 55 4.47 -8.31 -17.51
CA GLY A 55 4.00 -7.98 -18.86
C GLY A 55 3.14 -6.71 -18.92
N THR A 56 2.20 -6.52 -17.99
CA THR A 56 1.34 -5.32 -17.98
C THR A 56 1.85 -4.20 -17.07
N LEU A 57 2.75 -4.53 -16.13
CA LEU A 57 3.27 -3.65 -15.09
C LEU A 57 2.17 -2.97 -14.24
N LYS A 58 0.97 -3.55 -14.21
CA LYS A 58 -0.14 -3.07 -13.38
C LYS A 58 0.15 -3.31 -11.92
N ILE A 59 -0.17 -2.33 -11.08
CA ILE A 59 -0.02 -2.44 -9.62
C ILE A 59 -1.00 -3.49 -9.08
N LYS A 60 -0.46 -4.56 -8.51
CA LYS A 60 -1.21 -5.60 -7.78
C LYS A 60 -1.20 -5.36 -6.28
N SER A 61 -0.15 -4.71 -5.78
CA SER A 61 -0.12 -4.18 -4.42
C SER A 61 0.80 -2.97 -4.31
N MET A 62 0.45 -2.05 -3.42
CA MET A 62 1.32 -0.98 -2.96
C MET A 62 1.42 -1.07 -1.44
N GLN A 63 2.64 -1.10 -0.91
CA GLN A 63 2.92 -1.26 0.51
C GLN A 63 3.76 -0.11 1.01
N ILE A 64 3.50 0.31 2.25
CA ILE A 64 4.40 1.14 3.06
C ILE A 64 4.80 0.31 4.26
N THR A 65 6.10 0.22 4.54
CA THR A 65 6.60 -0.45 5.73
C THR A 65 7.49 0.47 6.53
N TRP A 66 7.20 0.55 7.82
CA TRP A 66 7.98 1.28 8.81
C TRP A 66 8.75 0.31 9.69
N LEU A 67 10.04 0.59 9.89
CA LEU A 67 10.91 -0.10 10.82
C LEU A 67 11.04 0.74 12.10
N PRO A 68 10.61 0.24 13.27
CA PRO A 68 10.75 0.96 14.52
C PRO A 68 12.20 1.36 14.79
N ILE A 69 12.38 2.62 15.18
CA ILE A 69 13.65 3.14 15.70
C ILE A 69 13.54 3.36 17.20
N GLN A 70 14.69 3.35 17.88
CA GLN A 70 14.80 3.71 19.29
C GLN A 70 15.08 5.21 19.45
N GLY A 71 14.77 5.75 20.63
CA GLY A 71 15.08 7.14 20.99
C GLY A 71 13.94 8.13 20.77
N PRO A 72 14.21 9.44 20.99
CA PRO A 72 13.17 10.47 21.07
C PRO A 72 12.42 10.68 19.74
N GLU A 73 13.03 10.33 18.61
CA GLU A 73 12.45 10.50 17.28
C GLU A 73 11.40 9.43 16.92
N GLN A 74 11.29 8.34 17.69
CA GLN A 74 10.40 7.22 17.37
C GLN A 74 8.95 7.65 17.12
N LYS A 75 8.43 8.57 17.95
CA LYS A 75 7.05 9.07 17.82
C LYS A 75 6.86 9.84 16.52
N ALA A 76 7.80 10.70 16.16
CA ALA A 76 7.75 11.49 14.92
C ALA A 76 7.93 10.59 13.68
N ALA A 77 8.86 9.63 13.73
CA ALA A 77 9.07 8.66 12.66
C ALA A 77 7.83 7.81 12.41
N LYS A 78 7.18 7.31 13.48
CA LYS A 78 5.91 6.58 13.37
C LYS A 78 4.81 7.45 12.80
N ALA A 79 4.69 8.70 13.23
CA ALA A 79 3.69 9.63 12.69
C ALA A 79 3.87 9.83 11.18
N LYS A 80 5.11 10.05 10.71
CA LYS A 80 5.43 10.16 9.29
C LYS A 80 5.07 8.88 8.52
N ALA A 81 5.35 7.71 9.08
CA ALA A 81 4.95 6.45 8.46
C ALA A 81 3.42 6.35 8.29
N LEU A 82 2.64 6.72 9.31
CA LEU A 82 1.18 6.72 9.25
C LEU A 82 0.65 7.72 8.21
N GLU A 83 1.32 8.86 8.01
CA GLU A 83 0.99 9.80 6.94
C GLU A 83 1.18 9.19 5.55
N TYR A 84 2.30 8.51 5.29
CA TYR A 84 2.53 7.78 4.03
C TYR A 84 1.49 6.68 3.82
N MET A 85 1.22 5.87 4.84
CA MET A 85 0.21 4.80 4.76
C MET A 85 -1.18 5.35 4.43
N SER A 86 -1.56 6.47 5.06
CA SER A 86 -2.84 7.13 4.80
C SER A 86 -2.90 7.76 3.41
N ALA A 87 -1.80 8.33 2.92
CA ALA A 87 -1.72 8.90 1.58
C ALA A 87 -1.83 7.81 0.51
N VAL A 88 -1.16 6.66 0.71
CA VAL A 88 -1.28 5.50 -0.18
C VAL A 88 -2.71 4.97 -0.19
N LEU A 89 -3.34 4.81 0.98
CA LEU A 89 -4.75 4.44 1.08
C LEU A 89 -5.64 5.36 0.23
N GLN A 90 -5.46 6.68 0.37
CA GLN A 90 -6.23 7.68 -0.36
C GLN A 90 -6.01 7.59 -1.88
N ALA A 91 -4.77 7.33 -2.33
CA ALA A 91 -4.46 7.21 -3.75
C ALA A 91 -5.24 6.09 -4.46
N PHE A 92 -5.61 5.02 -3.74
CA PHE A 92 -6.44 3.93 -4.24
C PHE A 92 -7.93 4.09 -3.91
N THR A 93 -8.29 5.09 -3.11
CA THR A 93 -9.68 5.40 -2.74
C THR A 93 -9.93 6.92 -2.80
N PRO A 94 -9.91 7.51 -4.00
CA PRO A 94 -9.94 8.97 -4.18
C PRO A 94 -11.22 9.62 -3.65
N ALA A 95 -12.29 8.84 -3.42
CA ALA A 95 -13.52 9.32 -2.78
C ALA A 95 -13.33 9.69 -1.29
N LEU A 96 -12.27 9.21 -0.64
CA LEU A 96 -11.97 9.55 0.75
C LEU A 96 -11.18 10.87 0.83
N THR A 97 -11.61 11.74 1.75
CA THR A 97 -10.81 12.89 2.17
C THR A 97 -9.59 12.43 2.99
N LYS A 98 -8.58 13.29 3.11
CA LYS A 98 -7.39 13.01 3.94
C LYS A 98 -7.75 12.57 5.36
N LYS A 99 -8.72 13.24 5.99
CA LYS A 99 -9.19 12.90 7.35
C LYS A 99 -9.87 11.53 7.40
N GLN A 100 -10.71 11.21 6.41
CA GLN A 100 -11.37 9.89 6.34
C GLN A 100 -10.34 8.77 6.11
N SER A 101 -9.33 9.01 5.27
CA SER A 101 -8.22 8.08 5.04
C SER A 101 -7.43 7.80 6.32
N GLN A 102 -7.11 8.83 7.11
CA GLN A 102 -6.44 8.68 8.41
C GLN A 102 -7.29 7.90 9.40
N GLN A 103 -8.58 8.21 9.49
CA GLN A 103 -9.52 7.48 10.35
C GLN A 103 -9.66 6.01 9.96
N LYS A 104 -9.73 5.74 8.65
CA LYS A 104 -9.81 4.38 8.12
C LYS A 104 -8.53 3.60 8.42
N LEU A 105 -7.35 4.18 8.16
CA LEU A 105 -6.08 3.57 8.52
C LEU A 105 -6.04 3.22 10.02
N GLN A 106 -6.44 4.14 10.89
CA GLN A 106 -6.45 3.88 12.34
C GLN A 106 -7.37 2.71 12.72
N LYS A 107 -8.54 2.58 12.08
CA LYS A 107 -9.45 1.44 12.27
C LYS A 107 -8.78 0.13 11.85
N LEU A 108 -8.16 0.10 10.67
CA LEU A 108 -7.46 -1.08 10.14
C LEU A 108 -6.29 -1.50 11.04
N LEU A 109 -5.48 -0.55 11.50
CA LEU A 109 -4.38 -0.81 12.43
C LEU A 109 -4.88 -1.35 13.79
N THR A 110 -5.97 -0.79 14.30
CA THR A 110 -6.58 -1.24 15.56
C THR A 110 -7.12 -2.67 15.43
N ALA A 111 -7.80 -2.97 14.31
CA ALA A 111 -8.34 -4.29 14.04
C ALA A 111 -7.24 -5.34 13.75
N GLY A 112 -6.08 -4.90 13.25
CA GLY A 112 -4.90 -5.73 13.01
C GLY A 112 -4.01 -5.95 14.23
N LYS A 113 -4.20 -5.20 15.31
CA LYS A 113 -3.38 -5.32 16.53
C LYS A 113 -3.42 -6.74 17.09
N ASN A 114 -2.26 -7.24 17.54
CA ASN A 114 -2.05 -8.60 18.07
C ASN A 114 -2.35 -9.73 17.07
N LYS A 115 -2.52 -9.42 15.78
CA LYS A 115 -2.63 -10.42 14.72
C LYS A 115 -1.34 -10.43 13.92
N ARG A 116 -0.85 -11.63 13.59
CA ARG A 116 0.27 -11.79 12.66
C ARG A 116 -0.04 -11.16 11.29
N TYR A 117 -1.30 -11.23 10.90
CA TYR A 117 -1.80 -10.75 9.62
C TYR A 117 -3.28 -10.37 9.79
N TYR A 118 -3.66 -9.21 9.26
CA TYR A 118 -5.04 -8.78 9.17
C TYR A 118 -5.31 -8.26 7.76
N ALA A 119 -6.47 -8.64 7.21
CA ALA A 119 -6.94 -8.10 5.96
C ALA A 119 -8.42 -7.75 6.06
N ASP A 120 -8.80 -6.71 5.35
CA ASP A 120 -10.18 -6.25 5.22
C ASP A 120 -10.44 -5.86 3.77
N THR A 121 -11.56 -6.29 3.21
CA THR A 121 -11.88 -6.10 1.80
C THR A 121 -13.12 -5.24 1.68
N GLU A 122 -13.00 -4.13 0.94
CA GLU A 122 -14.10 -3.23 0.66
C GLU A 122 -14.18 -2.95 -0.84
N GLY A 123 -15.27 -3.42 -1.46
CA GLY A 123 -15.46 -3.30 -2.91
C GLY A 123 -14.29 -3.92 -3.69
N ALA A 124 -13.64 -3.09 -4.51
CA ALA A 124 -12.51 -3.50 -5.35
C ALA A 124 -11.14 -3.40 -4.66
N ILE A 125 -11.08 -3.17 -3.34
CA ILE A 125 -9.82 -2.95 -2.62
C ILE A 125 -9.72 -3.91 -1.44
N ARG A 126 -8.58 -4.58 -1.31
CA ARG A 126 -8.19 -5.28 -0.08
C ARG A 126 -7.10 -4.52 0.63
N TYR A 127 -7.32 -4.22 1.90
CA TYR A 127 -6.35 -3.64 2.81
C TYR A 127 -5.68 -4.75 3.60
N VAL A 128 -4.38 -4.60 3.84
CA VAL A 128 -3.59 -5.57 4.60
C VAL A 128 -2.76 -4.83 5.64
N VAL A 129 -2.76 -5.35 6.86
CA VAL A 129 -1.92 -4.87 7.97
C VAL A 129 -1.12 -6.04 8.52
N ALA A 130 0.18 -5.84 8.67
CA ALA A 130 1.06 -6.71 9.43
C ALA A 130 1.82 -5.87 10.46
N ASP A 131 1.46 -6.03 11.74
CA ASP A 131 2.14 -5.37 12.86
C ASP A 131 3.00 -6.40 13.60
N ASN A 132 4.29 -6.40 13.29
CA ASN A 132 5.26 -7.33 13.88
C ASN A 132 6.02 -6.71 15.06
N GLY A 133 5.46 -5.66 15.69
CA GLY A 133 6.11 -4.96 16.79
C GLY A 133 7.47 -4.40 16.36
N GLU A 134 8.53 -4.84 17.03
CA GLU A 134 9.91 -4.41 16.76
C GLU A 134 10.40 -4.74 15.35
N LYS A 135 9.80 -5.73 14.68
CA LYS A 135 10.20 -6.13 13.32
C LYS A 135 9.61 -5.27 12.22
N GLY A 136 8.67 -4.38 12.54
CA GLY A 136 8.08 -3.47 11.56
C GLY A 136 6.55 -3.49 11.53
N LEU A 137 6.02 -2.38 11.02
CA LEU A 137 4.61 -2.22 10.66
C LEU A 137 4.49 -2.06 9.15
N THR A 138 3.77 -2.97 8.51
CA THR A 138 3.44 -2.89 7.08
C THR A 138 1.95 -2.64 6.90
N PHE A 139 1.62 -1.68 6.05
CA PHE A 139 0.29 -1.48 5.50
C PHE A 139 0.35 -1.64 3.98
N ALA A 140 -0.60 -2.37 3.41
CA ALA A 140 -0.70 -2.53 1.97
C ALA A 140 -2.13 -2.33 1.46
N VAL A 141 -2.21 -1.85 0.22
CA VAL A 141 -3.43 -1.76 -0.56
C VAL A 141 -3.28 -2.66 -1.78
N GLU A 142 -4.25 -3.56 -1.97
CA GLU A 142 -4.30 -4.54 -3.05
C GLU A 142 -5.57 -4.30 -3.89
N PRO A 143 -5.45 -3.69 -5.08
CA PRO A 143 -6.56 -3.61 -6.00
C PRO A 143 -7.01 -4.99 -6.46
N ILE A 144 -8.29 -5.30 -6.26
CA ILE A 144 -8.93 -6.52 -6.72
C ILE A 144 -9.59 -6.22 -8.07
N LYS A 145 -9.27 -7.05 -9.07
CA LYS A 145 -10.05 -7.07 -10.29
C LYS A 145 -11.42 -7.65 -9.96
N LEU A 146 -12.45 -6.81 -9.88
CA LEU A 146 -13.83 -7.28 -9.86
C LEU A 146 -14.11 -7.83 -11.25
N ALA A 147 -14.14 -9.15 -11.39
CA ALA A 147 -14.82 -9.74 -12.53
C ALA A 147 -16.31 -9.45 -12.30
N LEU A 148 -16.90 -8.61 -13.16
CA LEU A 148 -18.34 -8.70 -13.36
C LEU A 148 -18.57 -10.13 -13.83
N SER A 149 -19.22 -10.95 -13.01
CA SER A 149 -19.78 -12.19 -13.54
C SER A 149 -20.75 -11.76 -14.62
N ASP A 150 -20.46 -12.09 -15.88
CA ASP A 150 -21.44 -12.08 -16.96
C ASP A 150 -22.48 -13.18 -16.66
N THR A 151 -23.27 -12.98 -15.61
CA THR A 151 -24.49 -13.70 -15.35
C THR A 151 -25.60 -12.71 -15.58
N LEU A 152 -25.98 -12.53 -16.85
CA LEU A 152 -27.31 -12.10 -17.33
C LEU A 152 -27.25 -12.06 -18.87
N GLY A 153 -27.47 -13.22 -19.47
CA GLY A 153 -27.58 -13.39 -20.92
C GLY A 153 -28.17 -14.75 -21.31
N GLY A 154 -28.98 -15.33 -20.42
CA GLY A 154 -29.77 -16.52 -20.69
C GLY A 154 -31.23 -16.19 -20.45
N ALA A 155 -31.87 -15.56 -21.43
CA ALA A 155 -33.33 -15.53 -21.62
C ALA A 155 -33.64 -14.75 -22.90
N ASN A 156 -33.71 -15.47 -24.03
CA ASN A 156 -34.87 -15.51 -24.94
C ASN A 156 -34.50 -16.26 -26.23
#